data_AF-A0AB33AMA7-F1
#
_entry.id   AF-A0AB33AMA7-F1
#
_cell.length_a   1.000
_cell.length_b   1.000
_cell.length_c   1.000
_cell.angle_alpha   90.00
_cell.angle_beta   90.00
_cell.angle_gamma   90.00
#
_symmetry.space_group_name_H-M   'P 1'
#
loop_
_entity.id
_entity.type
_entity.pdbx_description
1 polymer ?
#
loop_
_entity_poly.entity_id
_entity_poly.type
_entity_poly.pdbx_seq_one_letter_code
_entity_poly.pdbx_strand_id
1 'polypeptide(L)'
;MVSVTQRIKQVKQPWGGYIRPKTAFHVQQFDDETVLNGEENIHPILVGLLVDYLTRFMNGAPLEDAFKVSLQGAKNISEYELAKAFLKHVKGLDDESIRCAHKLVEFDVYYRVQMSSFYRSMQKENSPVLTDETIENVRTMVLRSLAFIENYGPITKDGFTFEGAYTDVVTIGDGDYLTADTLWDFKVSKKEPNKDQTLQILIYYIMGKHSNYLEFNNIQNLGIFNPRLNKAYSLSVSDISDEIITEVSEKVLGYK
;
A
#
# COMPACT_ATOMS: atom_id res chain seq x y z
N MET A 1 7.43 19.13 1.26
CA MET A 1 6.46 18.16 1.80
C MET A 1 7.23 17.00 2.41
N VAL A 2 6.89 16.64 3.64
CA VAL A 2 7.40 15.45 4.36
C VAL A 2 6.29 14.42 4.39
N SER A 3 6.53 13.23 3.82
CA SER A 3 5.58 12.12 3.88
C SER A 3 5.68 11.33 5.19
N VAL A 4 4.65 10.57 5.54
CA VAL A 4 4.70 9.59 6.64
C VAL A 4 5.91 8.67 6.51
N THR A 5 6.14 8.11 5.32
CA THR A 5 7.28 7.21 5.06
C THR A 5 8.63 7.89 5.19
N GLN A 6 8.75 9.19 4.84
CA GLN A 6 9.96 9.97 5.09
C GLN A 6 10.14 10.26 6.58
N ARG A 7 9.06 10.59 7.29
CA ARG A 7 9.10 10.87 8.73
C ARG A 7 9.56 9.66 9.52
N ILE A 8 9.06 8.47 9.22
CA ILE A 8 9.47 7.21 9.86
C ILE A 8 10.98 7.00 9.80
N LYS A 9 11.62 7.31 8.67
CA LYS A 9 13.08 7.20 8.50
C LYS A 9 13.89 8.16 9.38
N GLN A 10 13.28 9.26 9.81
CA GLN A 10 13.91 10.26 10.68
C GLN A 10 13.71 9.97 12.17
N VAL A 11 12.78 9.07 12.50
CA VAL A 11 12.41 8.75 13.89
C VAL A 11 13.34 7.67 14.44
N LYS A 12 14.00 7.98 15.56
CA LYS A 12 14.72 6.98 16.35
C LYS A 12 13.72 6.20 17.19
N GLN A 13 13.39 5.00 16.74
CA GLN A 13 12.50 4.08 17.46
C GLN A 13 13.20 3.38 18.64
N PRO A 14 12.45 2.95 19.67
CA PRO A 14 12.98 2.11 20.74
C PRO A 14 13.45 0.74 20.22
N TRP A 15 14.19 0.01 21.05
CA TRP A 15 14.64 -1.34 20.69
C TRP A 15 13.44 -2.27 20.44
N GLY A 16 13.39 -2.86 19.25
CA GLY A 16 12.26 -3.67 18.79
C GLY A 16 11.11 -2.90 18.12
N GLY A 17 11.17 -1.57 18.07
CA GLY A 17 10.09 -0.71 17.54
C GLY A 17 9.03 -0.38 18.59
N TYR A 18 8.19 0.63 18.29
CA TYR A 18 7.06 1.01 19.15
C TYR A 18 6.04 -0.14 19.28
N ILE A 19 5.79 -0.83 18.17
CA ILE A 19 5.04 -2.09 18.15
C ILE A 19 6.00 -3.18 17.66
N ARG A 20 6.23 -4.20 18.50
CA ARG A 20 7.16 -5.29 18.20
C ARG A 20 6.54 -6.23 17.14
N PRO A 21 7.09 -6.30 15.91
CA PRO A 21 6.42 -7.01 14.82
C PRO A 21 6.19 -8.50 15.08
N LYS A 22 7.14 -9.16 15.77
CA LYS A 22 7.11 -10.61 16.00
C LYS A 22 6.19 -11.08 17.12
N THR A 23 5.80 -10.18 18.04
CA THR A 23 5.12 -10.57 19.28
C THR A 23 3.82 -9.83 19.52
N ALA A 24 3.61 -8.67 18.89
CA ALA A 24 2.40 -7.89 19.08
C ALA A 24 1.23 -8.41 18.24
N PHE A 25 1.49 -8.89 17.02
CA PHE A 25 0.44 -9.28 16.08
C PHE A 25 0.01 -10.74 16.27
N HIS A 26 -1.29 -10.96 16.22
CA HIS A 26 -1.85 -12.25 15.84
C HIS A 26 -1.63 -12.46 14.34
N VAL A 27 -1.17 -13.66 13.96
CA VAL A 27 -0.80 -13.98 12.56
C VAL A 27 -1.71 -15.08 12.04
N GLN A 28 -2.50 -14.76 11.03
CA GLN A 28 -3.27 -15.73 10.25
C GLN A 28 -2.50 -16.06 8.97
N GLN A 29 -2.14 -17.33 8.80
CA GLN A 29 -1.65 -17.87 7.54
C GLN A 29 -2.83 -18.38 6.72
N PHE A 30 -2.90 -17.99 5.46
CA PHE A 30 -3.81 -18.58 4.48
C PHE A 30 -3.06 -19.55 3.57
N ASP A 31 -3.81 -20.49 2.99
CA ASP A 31 -3.30 -21.45 2.03
C ASP A 31 -4.25 -21.50 0.84
N ASP A 32 -3.70 -21.27 -0.34
CA ASP A 32 -4.37 -21.37 -1.64
C ASP A 32 -3.73 -22.46 -2.51
N GLU A 33 -2.96 -23.37 -1.88
CA GLU A 33 -2.21 -24.46 -2.50
C GLU A 33 -1.25 -24.00 -3.60
N THR A 34 -0.95 -22.70 -3.67
CA THR A 34 -0.18 -22.07 -4.74
C THR A 34 1.14 -21.52 -4.21
N VAL A 35 2.24 -21.95 -4.82
CA VAL A 35 3.57 -21.40 -4.56
C VAL A 35 3.91 -20.40 -5.66
N LEU A 36 4.27 -19.17 -5.26
CA LEU A 36 4.71 -18.16 -6.21
C LEU A 36 6.04 -18.56 -6.87
N ASN A 37 6.18 -18.22 -8.14
CA ASN A 37 7.43 -18.36 -8.87
C ASN A 37 8.56 -17.55 -8.19
N GLY A 38 9.81 -18.01 -8.32
CA GLY A 38 10.92 -17.53 -7.49
C GLY A 38 11.32 -16.07 -7.71
N GLU A 39 11.30 -15.60 -8.96
CA GLU A 39 11.72 -14.25 -9.33
C GLU A 39 10.75 -13.60 -10.32
N GLU A 40 10.48 -12.32 -10.10
CA GLU A 40 9.83 -11.44 -11.07
C GLU A 40 10.88 -10.66 -11.86
N ASN A 41 10.61 -10.40 -13.15
CA ASN A 41 11.55 -9.67 -14.00
C ASN A 41 11.44 -8.14 -13.90
N ILE A 42 10.73 -7.62 -12.90
CA ILE A 42 10.55 -6.19 -12.64
C ILE A 42 10.83 -5.87 -11.17
N HIS A 43 11.09 -4.59 -10.90
CA HIS A 43 11.43 -4.13 -9.56
C HIS A 43 10.28 -4.38 -8.56
N PRO A 44 10.55 -4.80 -7.30
CA PRO A 44 9.49 -5.10 -6.31
C PRO A 44 8.47 -3.98 -6.07
N ILE A 45 8.89 -2.71 -6.21
CA ILE A 45 7.98 -1.56 -6.12
C ILE A 45 6.91 -1.60 -7.24
N LEU A 46 7.29 -1.92 -8.47
CA LEU A 46 6.34 -2.04 -9.59
C LEU A 46 5.38 -3.20 -9.36
N VAL A 47 5.88 -4.34 -8.86
CA VAL A 47 5.03 -5.47 -8.48
C VAL A 47 4.00 -5.05 -7.42
N GLY A 48 4.45 -4.31 -6.39
CA GLY A 48 3.57 -3.79 -5.35
C GLY A 48 2.46 -2.89 -5.90
N LEU A 49 2.83 -1.89 -6.73
CA LEU A 49 1.85 -0.99 -7.36
C LEU A 49 0.89 -1.72 -8.29
N LEU A 50 1.40 -2.68 -9.06
CA LEU A 50 0.60 -3.46 -10.00
C LEU A 50 -0.43 -4.32 -9.28
N VAL A 51 -0.03 -5.01 -8.21
CA VAL A 51 -0.95 -5.79 -7.36
C VAL A 51 -1.97 -4.88 -6.68
N ASP A 52 -1.55 -3.74 -6.14
CA ASP A 52 -2.43 -2.79 -5.46
C ASP A 52 -3.50 -2.23 -6.41
N TYR A 53 -3.10 -1.65 -7.55
CA TYR A 53 -4.05 -1.00 -8.47
C TYR A 53 -4.98 -2.02 -9.14
N LEU A 54 -4.48 -3.20 -9.50
CA LEU A 54 -5.34 -4.29 -9.99
C LEU A 54 -6.29 -4.79 -8.90
N THR A 55 -5.87 -4.87 -7.63
CA THR A 55 -6.76 -5.24 -6.52
C THR A 55 -7.91 -4.24 -6.40
N ARG A 56 -7.62 -2.93 -6.40
CA ARG A 56 -8.66 -1.89 -6.36
C ARG A 56 -9.64 -2.00 -7.52
N PHE A 57 -9.13 -2.13 -8.74
CA PHE A 57 -9.96 -2.29 -9.93
C PHE A 57 -10.84 -3.54 -9.86
N MET A 58 -10.26 -4.69 -9.53
CA MET A 58 -11.00 -5.95 -9.43
C MET A 58 -11.98 -5.98 -8.27
N ASN A 59 -11.77 -5.14 -7.24
CA ASN A 59 -12.71 -4.92 -6.15
C ASN A 59 -13.78 -3.84 -6.47
N GLY A 60 -13.87 -3.39 -7.73
CA GLY A 60 -14.96 -2.55 -8.23
C GLY A 60 -14.66 -1.06 -8.32
N ALA A 61 -13.43 -0.61 -8.01
CA ALA A 61 -13.05 0.78 -8.27
C ALA A 61 -13.00 1.05 -9.79
N PRO A 62 -13.41 2.24 -10.26
CA PRO A 62 -13.18 2.64 -11.65
C PRO A 62 -11.68 2.58 -12.00
N LEU A 63 -11.35 2.15 -13.22
CA LEU A 63 -9.97 2.05 -13.69
C LEU A 63 -9.23 3.38 -13.56
N GLU A 64 -9.87 4.49 -13.89
CA GLU A 64 -9.30 5.82 -13.80
C GLU A 64 -8.93 6.21 -12.37
N ASP A 65 -9.70 5.74 -11.38
CA ASP A 65 -9.43 5.99 -9.96
C ASP A 65 -8.32 5.08 -9.46
N ALA A 66 -8.36 3.78 -9.78
CA ALA A 66 -7.33 2.82 -9.41
C ALA A 66 -5.94 3.21 -9.95
N PHE A 67 -5.88 3.73 -11.19
CA PHE A 67 -4.65 4.17 -11.84
C PHE A 67 -4.43 5.69 -11.81
N LYS A 68 -5.15 6.44 -10.96
CA LYS A 68 -5.13 7.91 -10.94
C LYS A 68 -3.72 8.50 -10.83
N VAL A 69 -2.89 7.91 -9.98
CA VAL A 69 -1.51 8.37 -9.74
C VAL A 69 -0.65 8.20 -11.00
N SER A 70 -0.75 7.04 -11.65
CA SER A 70 -0.08 6.75 -12.92
C SER A 70 -0.55 7.69 -14.02
N LEU A 71 -1.85 7.93 -14.13
CA LEU A 71 -2.42 8.88 -15.10
C LEU A 71 -1.92 10.31 -14.87
N GLN A 72 -1.77 10.73 -13.61
CA GLN A 72 -1.21 12.04 -13.30
C GLN A 72 0.28 12.12 -13.61
N GLY A 73 1.04 11.04 -13.39
CA GLY A 73 2.43 10.95 -13.80
C GLY A 73 2.61 11.03 -15.32
N ALA A 74 1.75 10.37 -16.08
CA ALA A 74 1.74 10.45 -17.53
C ALA A 74 1.46 11.88 -18.02
N LYS A 75 0.54 12.61 -17.37
CA LYS A 75 0.29 14.04 -17.67
C LYS A 75 1.55 14.88 -17.45
N ASN A 76 2.31 14.64 -16.39
CA ASN A 76 3.52 15.41 -16.07
C ASN A 76 4.61 15.31 -17.14
N ILE A 77 4.60 14.25 -17.95
CA ILE A 77 5.54 14.04 -19.07
C ILE A 77 4.87 14.11 -20.44
N SER A 78 3.64 14.62 -20.52
CA SER A 78 2.87 14.75 -21.78
C SER A 78 2.58 13.42 -22.51
N GLU A 79 2.49 12.30 -21.78
CA GLU A 79 2.17 10.96 -22.31
C GLU A 79 0.78 10.46 -21.89
N TYR A 80 -0.12 11.38 -21.55
CA TYR A 80 -1.47 11.04 -21.06
C TYR A 80 -2.30 10.21 -22.06
N GLU A 81 -2.20 10.50 -23.36
CA GLU A 81 -2.92 9.72 -24.39
C GLU A 81 -2.39 8.30 -24.53
N LEU A 82 -1.07 8.10 -24.36
CA LEU A 82 -0.46 6.77 -24.34
C LEU A 82 -0.93 5.99 -23.10
N ALA A 83 -0.94 6.61 -21.93
CA ALA A 83 -1.48 5.99 -20.72
C ALA A 83 -2.96 5.61 -20.90
N LYS A 84 -3.80 6.50 -21.47
CA LYS A 84 -5.20 6.15 -21.78
C LYS A 84 -5.33 5.01 -22.80
N ALA A 85 -4.41 4.89 -23.74
CA ALA A 85 -4.39 3.75 -24.65
C ALA A 85 -4.18 2.44 -23.86
N PHE A 86 -3.20 2.36 -22.97
CA PHE A 86 -3.02 1.19 -22.11
C PHE A 86 -4.21 0.93 -21.19
N LEU A 87 -4.79 1.97 -20.59
CA LEU A 87 -5.96 1.86 -19.69
C LEU A 87 -7.15 1.15 -20.34
N LYS A 88 -7.42 1.41 -21.64
CA LYS A 88 -8.52 0.76 -22.38
C LYS A 88 -8.36 -0.75 -22.56
N HIS A 89 -7.13 -1.26 -22.43
CA HIS A 89 -6.84 -2.69 -22.56
C HIS A 89 -6.83 -3.42 -21.23
N VAL A 90 -6.92 -2.71 -20.09
CA VAL A 90 -7.08 -3.35 -18.78
C VAL A 90 -8.55 -3.71 -18.60
N LYS A 91 -8.87 -5.00 -18.69
CA LYS A 91 -10.25 -5.53 -18.60
C LYS A 91 -10.45 -6.54 -17.47
N GLY A 92 -9.36 -7.05 -16.91
CA GLY A 92 -9.39 -8.02 -15.83
C GLY A 92 -7.97 -8.44 -15.45
N LEU A 93 -7.79 -9.75 -15.21
CA LEU A 93 -6.51 -10.36 -14.82
C LEU A 93 -5.94 -11.29 -15.89
N ASP A 94 -6.42 -11.20 -17.13
CA ASP A 94 -5.77 -11.86 -18.26
C ASP A 94 -4.38 -11.24 -18.54
N ASP A 95 -3.56 -11.95 -19.32
CA ASP A 95 -2.17 -11.57 -19.57
C ASP A 95 -2.04 -10.19 -20.24
N GLU A 96 -2.93 -9.83 -21.16
CA GLU A 96 -2.92 -8.54 -21.85
C GLU A 96 -3.23 -7.41 -20.87
N SER A 97 -4.26 -7.60 -20.04
CA SER A 97 -4.64 -6.67 -18.98
C SER A 97 -3.49 -6.40 -18.01
N ILE A 98 -2.80 -7.45 -17.54
CA ILE A 98 -1.67 -7.31 -16.60
C ILE A 98 -0.47 -6.63 -17.27
N ARG A 99 -0.18 -6.94 -18.54
CA ARG A 99 0.89 -6.26 -19.30
C ARG A 99 0.59 -4.77 -19.51
N CYS A 100 -0.67 -4.40 -19.79
CA CYS A 100 -1.08 -3.01 -19.93
C CYS A 100 -1.07 -2.26 -18.59
N ALA A 101 -1.54 -2.90 -17.53
CA ALA A 101 -1.46 -2.37 -16.17
C ALA A 101 -0.01 -2.15 -15.72
N HIS A 102 0.91 -3.03 -16.10
CA HIS A 102 2.35 -2.82 -15.89
C HIS A 102 2.82 -1.52 -16.55
N LYS A 103 2.50 -1.31 -17.84
CA LYS A 103 2.86 -0.08 -18.55
C LYS A 103 2.25 1.18 -17.92
N LEU A 104 1.05 1.08 -17.35
CA LEU A 104 0.46 2.18 -16.59
C LEU A 104 1.27 2.52 -15.33
N VAL A 105 1.57 1.53 -14.48
CA VAL A 105 2.28 1.77 -13.20
C VAL A 105 3.72 2.28 -13.40
N GLU A 106 4.27 2.20 -14.60
CA GLU A 106 5.52 2.87 -14.91
C GLU A 106 5.36 4.39 -14.77
N PHE A 107 4.25 4.97 -15.22
CA PHE A 107 4.06 6.41 -15.14
C PHE A 107 4.03 6.98 -13.72
N ASP A 108 3.79 6.15 -12.69
CA ASP A 108 3.67 6.55 -11.29
C ASP A 108 4.89 7.34 -10.77
N VAL A 109 6.10 7.04 -11.25
CA VAL A 109 7.34 7.76 -10.86
C VAL A 109 7.30 9.25 -11.20
N TYR A 110 6.65 9.58 -12.31
CA TYR A 110 6.63 10.95 -12.82
C TYR A 110 5.65 11.82 -12.02
N TYR A 111 4.76 11.20 -11.25
CA TYR A 111 3.98 11.89 -10.22
C TYR A 111 4.73 11.94 -8.89
N ARG A 112 5.29 10.81 -8.45
CA ARG A 112 5.98 10.69 -7.17
C ARG A 112 7.40 11.27 -7.30
N VAL A 113 7.50 12.61 -7.28
CA VAL A 113 8.72 13.45 -7.42
C VAL A 113 9.93 12.90 -6.62
N GLN A 114 9.68 12.20 -5.52
CA GLN A 114 10.65 11.64 -4.57
C GLN A 114 11.18 10.23 -4.92
N MET A 115 10.68 9.56 -5.95
CA MET A 115 11.29 8.31 -6.40
C MET A 115 12.68 8.60 -6.99
N SER A 116 13.66 7.76 -6.64
CA SER A 116 15.08 8.02 -6.90
C SER A 116 15.36 8.28 -8.38
N SER A 117 16.39 9.09 -8.67
CA SER A 117 16.91 9.29 -10.04
C SER A 117 17.16 7.96 -10.77
N PHE A 118 17.57 6.93 -10.02
CA PHE A 118 17.73 5.55 -10.48
C PHE A 118 16.43 4.96 -11.06
N TYR A 119 15.30 5.15 -10.39
CA TYR A 119 14.01 4.63 -10.87
C TYR A 119 13.53 5.37 -12.13
N ARG A 120 13.73 6.69 -12.21
CA ARG A 120 13.45 7.47 -13.44
C ARG A 120 14.30 7.02 -14.62
N SER A 121 15.56 6.61 -14.40
CA SER A 121 16.44 6.11 -15.47
C SER A 121 16.12 4.69 -15.95
N MET A 122 15.43 3.86 -15.16
CA MET A 122 15.10 2.49 -15.56
C MET A 122 13.93 2.39 -16.54
N GLN A 123 13.00 3.34 -16.52
CA GLN A 123 11.70 3.16 -17.17
C GLN A 123 11.64 3.48 -18.66
N LYS A 124 12.41 4.46 -19.15
CA LYS A 124 12.22 4.94 -20.54
C LYS A 124 12.98 4.17 -21.63
N GLU A 125 14.11 3.55 -21.32
CA GLU A 125 14.91 2.84 -22.35
C GLU A 125 14.96 1.32 -22.18
N ASN A 126 14.62 0.76 -21.01
CA ASN A 126 14.82 -0.68 -20.72
C ASN A 126 13.66 -1.35 -19.97
N SER A 127 12.42 -0.86 -20.12
CA SER A 127 11.26 -1.52 -19.50
C SER A 127 11.05 -2.93 -20.10
N PRO A 128 11.16 -4.01 -19.31
CA PRO A 128 11.05 -5.36 -19.83
C PRO A 128 9.59 -5.69 -20.16
N VAL A 129 9.42 -6.61 -21.11
CA VAL A 129 8.16 -7.33 -21.27
C VAL A 129 8.04 -8.32 -20.11
N LEU A 130 6.91 -8.35 -19.41
CA LEU A 130 6.72 -9.27 -18.28
C LEU A 130 6.89 -10.73 -18.73
N THR A 131 7.55 -11.54 -17.92
CA THR A 131 7.52 -13.00 -18.13
C THR A 131 6.19 -13.59 -17.66
N ASP A 132 5.89 -14.80 -18.11
CA ASP A 132 4.66 -15.49 -17.71
C ASP A 132 4.65 -15.76 -16.20
N GLU A 133 5.80 -16.09 -15.61
CA GLU A 133 5.95 -16.29 -14.16
C GLU A 133 5.63 -15.01 -13.36
N THR A 134 6.02 -13.85 -13.90
CA THR A 134 5.74 -12.55 -13.27
C THR A 134 4.25 -12.22 -13.33
N ILE A 135 3.61 -12.52 -14.46
CA ILE A 135 2.16 -12.32 -14.66
C ILE A 135 1.36 -13.23 -13.73
N GLU A 136 1.73 -14.51 -13.66
CA GLU A 136 1.12 -15.48 -12.74
C GLU A 136 1.26 -15.03 -11.29
N ASN A 137 2.45 -14.59 -10.87
CA ASN A 137 2.66 -14.12 -9.51
C ASN A 137 1.78 -12.90 -9.16
N VAL A 138 1.71 -11.92 -10.08
CA VAL A 138 0.84 -10.75 -9.91
C VAL A 138 -0.62 -11.18 -9.81
N ARG A 139 -1.10 -12.03 -10.72
CA ARG A 139 -2.47 -12.55 -10.73
C ARG A 139 -2.80 -13.24 -9.41
N THR A 140 -1.95 -14.15 -8.96
CA THR A 140 -2.14 -14.88 -7.69
C THR A 140 -2.20 -13.92 -6.51
N MET A 141 -1.30 -12.92 -6.44
CA MET A 141 -1.34 -11.93 -5.36
C MET A 141 -2.60 -11.06 -5.38
N VAL A 142 -3.11 -10.69 -6.56
CA VAL A 142 -4.40 -9.98 -6.67
C VAL A 142 -5.56 -10.86 -6.22
N LEU A 143 -5.60 -12.13 -6.63
CA LEU A 143 -6.64 -13.07 -6.21
C LEU A 143 -6.62 -13.29 -4.69
N ARG A 144 -5.44 -13.40 -4.08
CA ARG A 144 -5.28 -13.47 -2.61
C ARG A 144 -5.81 -12.21 -1.92
N SER A 145 -5.55 -11.03 -2.48
CA SER A 145 -6.10 -9.77 -1.99
C SER A 145 -7.63 -9.72 -2.06
N LEU A 146 -8.22 -10.22 -3.16
CA LEU A 146 -9.68 -10.28 -3.30
C LEU A 146 -10.31 -11.26 -2.29
N ALA A 147 -9.71 -12.45 -2.12
CA ALA A 147 -10.14 -13.42 -1.11
C ALA A 147 -9.99 -12.85 0.32
N PHE A 148 -8.94 -12.08 0.58
CA PHE A 148 -8.80 -11.35 1.85
C PHE A 148 -9.94 -10.35 2.06
N ILE A 149 -10.27 -9.55 1.03
CA ILE A 149 -11.36 -8.56 1.12
C ILE A 149 -12.72 -9.25 1.33
N GLU A 150 -12.96 -10.41 0.72
CA GLU A 150 -14.16 -11.20 0.97
C GLU A 150 -14.25 -11.67 2.43
N ASN A 151 -13.12 -12.05 3.04
CA ASN A 151 -13.07 -12.56 4.41
C ASN A 151 -13.11 -11.46 5.50
N TYR A 152 -12.44 -10.33 5.28
CA TYR A 152 -12.26 -9.27 6.29
C TYR A 152 -13.07 -8.00 6.01
N GLY A 153 -13.61 -7.88 4.80
CA GLY A 153 -14.40 -6.74 4.37
C GLY A 153 -15.83 -6.72 4.91
N PRO A 154 -16.71 -5.92 4.31
CA PRO A 154 -16.45 -5.09 3.12
C PRO A 154 -15.50 -3.93 3.42
N ILE A 155 -14.82 -3.45 2.38
CA ILE A 155 -14.05 -2.19 2.47
C ILE A 155 -15.03 -1.03 2.63
N THR A 156 -14.85 -0.24 3.69
CA THR A 156 -15.63 0.97 3.98
C THR A 156 -14.97 2.22 3.40
N LYS A 157 -13.66 2.20 3.22
CA LYS A 157 -12.87 3.27 2.60
C LYS A 157 -11.61 2.72 1.94
N ASP A 158 -11.30 3.18 0.73
CA ASP A 158 -10.11 2.83 -0.05
C ASP A 158 -9.35 4.12 -0.40
N GLY A 159 -8.01 4.10 -0.31
CA GLY A 159 -7.13 5.13 -0.88
C GLY A 159 -7.35 6.51 -0.28
N PHE A 160 -7.34 6.61 1.05
CA PHE A 160 -7.68 7.85 1.77
C PHE A 160 -6.44 8.64 2.21
N THR A 161 -6.62 9.95 2.36
CA THR A 161 -5.64 10.87 2.93
C THR A 161 -5.92 11.08 4.43
N PHE A 162 -5.24 12.03 5.08
CA PHE A 162 -5.42 12.35 6.49
C PHE A 162 -5.74 13.84 6.68
N GLU A 163 -6.66 14.37 5.87
CA GLU A 163 -7.13 15.76 5.95
C GLU A 163 -7.56 16.13 7.37
N GLY A 164 -7.11 17.29 7.85
CA GLY A 164 -7.31 17.75 9.22
C GLY A 164 -6.23 17.28 10.22
N ALA A 165 -5.49 16.21 9.91
CA ALA A 165 -4.49 15.64 10.81
C ALA A 165 -3.04 16.01 10.46
N TYR A 166 -2.77 16.62 9.30
CA TYR A 166 -1.40 16.97 8.93
C TYR A 166 -0.80 18.03 9.88
N THR A 167 0.52 17.95 10.07
CA THR A 167 1.31 18.86 10.93
C THR A 167 2.53 19.38 10.17
N ASP A 168 3.31 20.26 10.79
CA ASP A 168 4.57 20.75 10.21
C ASP A 168 5.62 19.64 10.00
N VAL A 169 5.47 18.50 10.69
CA VAL A 169 6.40 17.35 10.57
C VAL A 169 5.91 16.27 9.61
N VAL A 170 4.60 16.18 9.34
CA VAL A 170 4.00 15.26 8.37
C VAL A 170 2.93 16.00 7.58
N THR A 171 3.21 16.23 6.29
CA THR A 171 2.36 17.06 5.41
C THR A 171 1.62 16.25 4.34
N ILE A 172 1.95 14.95 4.20
CA ILE A 172 1.31 14.07 3.21
C ILE A 172 1.37 12.61 3.69
N GLY A 173 0.31 11.85 3.38
CA GLY A 173 0.21 10.43 3.69
C GLY A 173 -1.03 9.83 3.04
N ASP A 174 -0.91 8.58 2.62
CA ASP A 174 -1.88 7.78 1.89
C ASP A 174 -2.05 6.43 2.60
N GLY A 175 -3.27 6.15 3.08
CA GLY A 175 -3.66 4.88 3.67
C GLY A 175 -4.37 3.97 2.66
N ASP A 176 -4.23 2.66 2.83
CA ASP A 176 -4.75 1.69 1.87
C ASP A 176 -6.26 1.43 2.09
N TYR A 177 -6.65 0.70 3.14
CA TYR A 177 -8.02 0.24 3.31
C TYR A 177 -8.54 0.39 4.74
N LEU A 178 -9.81 0.74 4.87
CA LEU A 178 -10.60 0.57 6.10
C LEU A 178 -11.66 -0.50 5.87
N THR A 179 -11.89 -1.34 6.88
CA THR A 179 -13.12 -2.15 7.01
C THR A 179 -13.98 -1.57 8.12
N ALA A 180 -14.96 -2.31 8.64
CA ALA A 180 -15.88 -1.80 9.66
C ALA A 180 -15.16 -1.33 10.94
N ASP A 181 -14.12 -2.05 11.36
CA ASP A 181 -13.42 -1.86 12.63
C ASP A 181 -11.89 -1.94 12.52
N THR A 182 -11.35 -2.13 11.30
CA THR A 182 -9.92 -2.38 11.12
C THR A 182 -9.31 -1.47 10.06
N LEU A 183 -8.16 -0.88 10.41
CA LEU A 183 -7.29 -0.18 9.48
C LEU A 183 -6.30 -1.18 8.89
N TRP A 184 -6.27 -1.32 7.57
CA TRP A 184 -5.40 -2.26 6.87
C TRP A 184 -4.37 -1.56 5.99
N ASP A 185 -3.13 -2.01 6.09
CA ASP A 185 -2.01 -1.63 5.22
C ASP A 185 -1.54 -2.87 4.44
N PHE A 186 -1.59 -2.81 3.11
CA PHE A 186 -1.21 -3.92 2.25
C PHE A 186 0.27 -3.82 1.91
N LYS A 187 0.99 -4.93 2.06
CA LYS A 187 2.45 -4.99 1.88
C LYS A 187 2.85 -6.17 1.01
N VAL A 188 3.13 -5.90 -0.26
CA VAL A 188 3.72 -6.88 -1.18
C VAL A 188 5.22 -7.02 -0.90
N SER A 189 5.60 -7.99 -0.07
CA SER A 189 6.98 -8.15 0.40
C SER A 189 7.34 -9.62 0.62
N LYS A 190 8.56 -10.03 0.23
CA LYS A 190 9.12 -11.36 0.57
C LYS A 190 9.42 -11.49 2.07
N LYS A 191 9.43 -10.40 2.82
CA LYS A 191 9.72 -10.34 4.26
C LYS A 191 8.46 -10.04 5.06
N GLU A 192 8.39 -10.59 6.27
CA GLU A 192 7.39 -10.25 7.27
C GLU A 192 7.47 -8.77 7.70
N PRO A 193 6.41 -8.21 8.32
CA PRO A 193 6.41 -6.84 8.80
C PRO A 193 7.61 -6.50 9.69
N ASN A 194 8.21 -5.35 9.46
CA ASN A 194 9.30 -4.82 10.27
C ASN A 194 8.83 -3.62 11.12
N LYS A 195 9.69 -3.14 12.01
CA LYS A 195 9.36 -2.04 12.94
C LYS A 195 8.94 -0.74 12.25
N ASP A 196 9.40 -0.48 11.03
CA ASP A 196 9.05 0.73 10.29
C ASP A 196 7.63 0.61 9.73
N GLN A 197 7.24 -0.59 9.29
CA GLN A 197 5.86 -0.88 8.85
C GLN A 197 4.88 -0.92 10.03
N THR A 198 5.29 -1.44 11.19
CA THR A 198 4.43 -1.39 12.39
C THR A 198 4.30 0.02 12.97
N LEU A 199 5.34 0.86 12.84
CA LEU A 199 5.20 2.29 13.13
C LEU A 199 4.30 2.99 12.09
N GLN A 200 4.36 2.61 10.82
CA GLN A 200 3.52 3.18 9.78
C GLN A 200 2.02 2.99 10.08
N ILE A 201 1.59 1.77 10.39
CA ILE A 201 0.18 1.48 10.69
C ILE A 201 -0.28 2.20 11.97
N LEU A 202 0.58 2.33 12.99
CA LEU A 202 0.27 3.10 14.20
C LEU A 202 0.13 4.61 13.90
N ILE A 203 1.02 5.16 13.09
CA ILE A 203 0.92 6.56 12.64
C ILE A 203 -0.39 6.78 11.89
N TYR A 204 -0.74 5.90 10.97
CA TYR A 204 -2.00 5.98 10.22
C TYR A 204 -3.21 5.94 11.14
N TYR A 205 -3.21 5.09 12.16
CA TYR A 205 -4.27 5.06 13.15
C TYR A 205 -4.38 6.40 13.89
N ILE A 206 -3.27 6.89 14.47
CA ILE A 206 -3.27 8.16 15.24
C ILE A 206 -3.70 9.33 14.34
N MET A 207 -3.10 9.47 13.16
CA MET A 207 -3.49 10.51 12.19
C MET A 207 -4.96 10.38 11.80
N GLY A 208 -5.46 9.16 11.61
CA GLY A 208 -6.87 8.89 11.34
C GLY A 208 -7.79 9.40 12.46
N LYS A 209 -7.44 9.15 13.73
CA LYS A 209 -8.18 9.67 14.89
C LYS A 209 -8.16 11.20 15.00
N HIS A 210 -7.12 11.85 14.47
CA HIS A 210 -7.00 13.31 14.40
C HIS A 210 -7.58 13.91 13.10
N SER A 211 -8.00 13.08 12.15
CA SER A 211 -8.47 13.53 10.84
C SER A 211 -9.97 13.87 10.86
N ASN A 212 -10.44 14.44 9.76
CA ASN A 212 -11.86 14.71 9.55
C ASN A 212 -12.68 13.44 9.19
N TYR A 213 -12.05 12.27 9.14
CA TYR A 213 -12.69 11.01 8.74
C TYR A 213 -13.31 10.29 9.94
N LEU A 214 -14.63 10.39 10.06
CA LEU A 214 -15.41 9.80 11.16
C LEU A 214 -15.32 8.27 11.19
N GLU A 215 -14.94 7.62 10.08
CA GLU A 215 -14.74 6.17 9.99
C GLU A 215 -13.71 5.68 11.03
N PHE A 216 -12.71 6.50 11.36
CA PHE A 216 -11.70 6.17 12.38
C PHE A 216 -12.26 6.09 13.80
N ASN A 217 -13.48 6.54 14.05
CA ASN A 217 -14.14 6.36 15.35
C ASN A 217 -14.47 4.90 15.66
N ASN A 218 -14.67 4.09 14.63
CA ASN A 218 -15.05 2.69 14.78
C ASN A 218 -13.83 1.74 14.73
N ILE A 219 -12.63 2.25 14.41
CA ILE A 219 -11.44 1.42 14.27
C ILE A 219 -10.94 0.97 15.65
N GLN A 220 -10.94 -0.35 15.84
CA GLN A 220 -10.51 -1.07 17.04
C GLN A 220 -9.29 -1.95 16.77
N ASN A 221 -8.97 -2.23 15.51
CA ASN A 221 -7.88 -3.12 15.12
C ASN A 221 -6.95 -2.45 14.10
N LEU A 222 -5.67 -2.81 14.18
CA LEU A 222 -4.64 -2.50 13.19
C LEU A 222 -4.25 -3.76 12.45
N GLY A 223 -4.17 -3.67 11.13
CA GLY A 223 -3.97 -4.79 10.23
C GLY A 223 -2.88 -4.53 9.20
N ILE A 224 -2.04 -5.55 8.96
CA ILE A 224 -1.15 -5.60 7.80
C ILE A 224 -1.48 -6.87 7.03
N PHE A 225 -1.76 -6.76 5.73
CA PHE A 225 -1.93 -7.93 4.87
C PHE A 225 -0.81 -8.03 3.86
N ASN A 226 -0.24 -9.22 3.71
CA ASN A 226 0.82 -9.51 2.75
C ASN A 226 0.35 -10.61 1.78
N PRO A 227 -0.10 -10.26 0.56
CA PRO A 227 -0.56 -11.25 -0.41
C PRO A 227 0.57 -12.15 -0.94
N ARG A 228 1.83 -11.71 -0.85
CA ARG A 228 2.97 -12.54 -1.27
C ARG A 228 3.22 -13.69 -0.30
N LEU A 229 3.18 -13.41 1.00
CA LEU A 229 3.31 -14.42 2.05
C LEU A 229 1.98 -15.13 2.35
N ASN A 230 0.88 -14.61 1.81
CA ASN A 230 -0.49 -15.02 2.11
C ASN A 230 -0.77 -14.99 3.63
N LYS A 231 -0.41 -13.88 4.28
CA LYS A 231 -0.53 -13.71 5.74
C LYS A 231 -1.24 -12.40 6.09
N ALA A 232 -2.15 -12.47 7.05
CA ALA A 232 -2.70 -11.31 7.75
C ALA A 232 -2.10 -11.20 9.15
N TYR A 233 -1.73 -9.99 9.53
CA TYR A 233 -1.20 -9.64 10.84
C TYR A 233 -2.19 -8.66 11.47
N SER A 234 -2.83 -9.03 12.57
CA SER A 234 -3.81 -8.19 13.27
C SER A 234 -3.40 -7.90 14.72
N LEU A 235 -3.65 -6.69 15.17
CA LEU A 235 -3.36 -6.21 16.53
C LEU A 235 -4.56 -5.39 17.03
N SER A 236 -5.10 -5.74 18.20
CA SER A 236 -6.11 -4.90 18.85
C SER A 236 -5.46 -3.59 19.31
N VAL A 237 -6.13 -2.47 19.06
CA VAL A 237 -5.70 -1.16 19.56
C VAL A 237 -5.64 -1.16 21.08
N SER A 238 -6.51 -1.91 21.76
CA SER A 238 -6.49 -2.03 23.23
C SER A 238 -5.22 -2.65 23.80
N ASP A 239 -4.46 -3.37 22.97
CA ASP A 239 -3.21 -4.03 23.37
C ASP A 239 -2.00 -3.09 23.20
N ILE A 240 -2.22 -1.89 22.67
CA ILE A 240 -1.22 -0.82 22.54
C ILE A 240 -1.37 0.10 23.74
N SER A 241 -0.28 0.29 24.50
CA SER A 241 -0.36 1.13 25.69
C SER A 241 -0.60 2.60 25.34
N ASP A 242 -1.34 3.31 26.20
CA ASP A 242 -1.63 4.73 26.02
C ASP A 242 -0.35 5.57 26.00
N GLU A 243 0.71 5.14 26.70
CA GLU A 243 2.01 5.80 26.67
C GLU A 243 2.66 5.72 25.28
N ILE A 244 2.51 4.59 24.57
CA ILE A 244 3.03 4.44 23.20
C ILE A 244 2.24 5.34 22.24
N ILE A 245 0.91 5.34 22.36
CA ILE A 245 0.04 6.19 21.52
C ILE A 245 0.39 7.67 21.75
N THR A 246 0.49 8.09 23.01
CA THR A 246 0.83 9.47 23.39
C THR A 246 2.22 9.85 22.89
N GLU A 247 3.22 8.98 23.09
CA GLU A 247 4.59 9.26 22.64
C GLU A 247 4.67 9.43 21.12
N VAL A 248 4.01 8.56 20.35
CA VAL A 248 4.01 8.67 18.88
C VAL A 248 3.21 9.90 18.45
N SER A 249 2.08 10.19 19.08
CA SER A 249 1.28 11.38 18.82
C SER A 249 2.10 12.68 18.99
N GLU A 250 2.79 12.83 20.12
CA GLU A 250 3.52 14.04 20.45
C GLU A 250 4.92 14.10 19.80
N LYS A 251 5.75 13.08 20.02
CA LYS A 251 7.17 13.13 19.62
C LYS A 251 7.40 12.78 18.16
N VAL A 252 6.55 11.92 17.59
CA VAL A 252 6.66 11.51 16.19
C VAL A 252 5.84 12.42 15.28
N LEU A 253 4.58 12.70 15.65
CA LEU A 253 3.64 13.44 14.80
C LEU A 253 3.49 14.93 15.15
N GLY A 254 3.97 15.37 16.32
CA GLY A 254 4.01 16.78 16.68
C GLY A 254 2.65 17.35 17.10
N TYR A 255 1.70 16.51 17.49
CA TYR A 255 0.45 16.97 18.10
C TYR A 255 0.70 17.55 19.49
N LYS A 256 -0.21 18.42 19.95
CA LYS A 256 -0.17 19.12 21.23
C LYS A 256 -1.41 18.81 22.05
#